data_AF-A0A6P1QUY0-F1
#
_entry.id   AF-A0A6P1QUY0-F1
#
_cell.length_a   1.000
_cell.length_b   1.000
_cell.length_c   1.000
_cell.angle_alpha   90.00
_cell.angle_beta   90.00
_cell.angle_gamma   90.00
#
_symmetry.space_group_name_H-M   'P 1'
#
loop_
_entity.id
_entity.type
_entity.pdbx_description
1 polymer ?
#
loop_
_entity_poly.entity_id
_entity_poly.type
_entity_poly.pdbx_seq_one_letter_code
_entity_poly.pdbx_strand_id
1 'polypeptide(L)'
;MRYRVLICLALLSSCEEPEVMNSGYVVGKQFVPAHTKHRLIGKTHYTSHIPDKWFIYVADSTKIERFQVTEKRFLKLKEGQYLKKVYNK
;
A
#
# COMPACT_ATOMS: atom_id res chain seq x y z
N MET A 1 0.01 -8.90 37.51
CA MET A 1 0.68 -8.75 36.19
C MET A 1 -0.25 -9.20 35.05
N ARG A 2 -1.41 -8.57 34.84
CA ARG A 2 -2.40 -8.98 33.82
C ARG A 2 -2.57 -7.99 32.67
N TYR A 3 -1.81 -6.90 32.67
CA TYR A 3 -1.98 -5.78 31.71
C TYR A 3 -0.93 -5.77 30.59
N ARG A 4 0.10 -6.63 30.67
CA ARG A 4 1.22 -6.64 29.71
C ARG A 4 0.87 -7.27 28.35
N VAL A 5 -0.09 -8.19 28.32
CA VAL A 5 -0.49 -8.88 27.08
C VAL A 5 -1.40 -8.02 26.19
N LEU A 6 -2.19 -7.12 26.79
CA LEU A 6 -3.12 -6.25 26.04
C LEU A 6 -2.41 -5.14 25.24
N ILE A 7 -1.23 -4.68 25.68
CA ILE A 7 -0.47 -3.61 25.01
C ILE A 7 0.15 -4.11 23.69
N CYS A 8 0.50 -5.39 23.59
CA CYS A 8 1.10 -5.94 22.37
C CYS A 8 0.08 -6.11 21.22
N LEU A 9 -1.21 -6.28 21.54
CA LEU A 9 -2.25 -6.42 20.51
C LEU A 9 -2.63 -5.08 19.84
N ALA A 10 -2.42 -3.95 20.53
CA ALA A 10 -2.82 -2.63 20.04
C ALA A 10 -1.85 -2.03 19.00
N LEU A 11 -0.62 -2.55 18.91
CA LEU A 11 0.42 -2.02 18.01
C LEU A 11 0.37 -2.58 16.59
N LEU A 12 -0.50 -3.56 16.30
CA LEU A 12 -0.62 -4.17 14.97
C LEU A 12 -1.64 -3.47 14.06
N SER A 13 -2.37 -2.46 14.53
CA SER A 13 -3.41 -1.78 13.73
C SER A 13 -2.98 -0.47 13.07
N SER A 14 -1.73 -0.02 13.23
CA SER A 14 -1.28 1.25 12.65
C SER A 14 -0.29 1.06 11.50
N CYS A 15 -0.73 0.35 10.46
CA CYS A 15 -0.14 0.54 9.14
C CYS A 15 -0.88 1.72 8.52
N GLU A 16 -0.35 2.94 8.74
CA GLU A 16 -0.86 4.17 8.16
C GLU A 16 -1.15 3.96 6.67
N GLU A 17 -2.42 4.11 6.30
CA GLU A 17 -2.77 4.25 4.91
C GLU A 17 -2.04 5.50 4.38
N PRO A 18 -1.51 5.50 3.15
CA PRO A 18 -1.23 6.77 2.49
C PRO A 18 -2.59 7.43 2.21
N GLU A 19 -3.13 8.12 3.22
CA GLU A 19 -4.50 8.67 3.24
C GLU A 19 -4.65 9.85 2.26
N VAL A 20 -3.55 10.39 1.73
CA VAL A 20 -3.57 11.48 0.77
C VAL A 20 -3.62 10.92 -0.66
N MET A 21 -4.80 10.44 -1.06
CA MET A 21 -5.08 10.23 -2.48
C MET A 21 -5.62 11.52 -3.10
N ASN A 22 -4.96 12.01 -4.14
CA ASN A 22 -5.50 13.08 -4.96
C ASN A 22 -6.79 12.61 -5.67
N SER A 23 -7.70 13.53 -5.92
CA SER A 23 -8.93 13.21 -6.65
C SER A 23 -8.64 12.88 -8.11
N GLY A 24 -9.27 11.84 -8.63
CA GLY A 24 -9.05 11.42 -10.02
C GLY A 24 -9.73 10.08 -10.32
N TYR A 25 -9.57 9.62 -11.56
CA TYR A 25 -10.12 8.35 -12.01
C TYR A 25 -9.10 7.22 -11.83
N VAL A 26 -9.53 6.08 -11.32
CA VAL A 26 -8.71 4.87 -11.32
C VAL A 26 -8.55 4.40 -12.77
N VAL A 27 -7.33 4.42 -13.28
CA VAL A 27 -7.02 4.04 -14.67
C VAL A 27 -6.26 2.72 -14.77
N GLY A 28 -5.83 2.17 -13.64
CA GLY A 28 -5.12 0.90 -13.64
C GLY A 28 -4.88 0.35 -12.25
N LYS A 29 -4.59 -0.96 -12.22
CA LYS A 29 -4.36 -1.72 -11.01
C LYS A 29 -3.16 -2.64 -11.22
N GLN A 30 -2.28 -2.70 -10.23
CA GLN A 30 -1.12 -3.59 -10.25
C GLN A 30 -0.99 -4.31 -8.92
N PHE A 31 -1.03 -5.64 -8.97
CA PHE A 31 -0.64 -6.51 -7.86
C PHE A 31 0.82 -6.94 -8.05
N VAL A 32 1.63 -6.80 -6.99
CA VAL A 32 3.00 -7.27 -6.94
C VAL A 32 3.06 -8.39 -5.90
N PRO A 33 3.23 -9.65 -6.32
CA PRO A 33 3.26 -10.77 -5.39
C PRO A 33 4.53 -10.73 -4.53
N ALA A 34 4.43 -11.31 -3.33
CA ALA A 34 5.52 -11.48 -2.41
C ALA A 34 6.66 -12.24 -3.09
N HIS A 35 7.87 -11.72 -2.95
CA HIS A 35 9.04 -12.28 -3.58
C HIS A 35 10.29 -12.01 -2.76
N THR A 36 11.29 -12.84 -2.96
CA THR A 36 12.59 -12.68 -2.31
C THR A 36 13.54 -12.00 -3.29
N LYS A 37 14.18 -10.93 -2.83
CA LYS A 37 15.28 -10.31 -3.58
C LYS A 37 16.61 -10.75 -2.99
N HIS A 38 17.52 -11.08 -3.89
CA HIS A 38 18.90 -11.37 -3.58
C HIS A 38 19.77 -10.21 -4.06
N ARG A 39 20.66 -9.73 -3.20
CA ARG A 39 21.64 -8.71 -3.55
C ARG A 39 23.01 -9.15 -3.06
N LEU A 40 23.99 -9.12 -3.96
CA LEU A 40 25.39 -9.32 -3.61
C LEU A 40 26.01 -7.95 -3.35
N ILE A 41 26.61 -7.75 -2.18
CA ILE A 41 27.41 -6.56 -1.87
C ILE A 41 28.79 -7.06 -1.43
N GLY A 42 29.81 -6.82 -2.25
CA GLY A 42 31.14 -7.43 -2.06
C GLY A 42 31.07 -8.96 -2.18
N LYS A 43 31.43 -9.67 -1.11
CA LYS A 43 31.36 -11.15 -1.00
C LYS A 43 30.16 -11.64 -0.17
N THR A 44 29.30 -10.73 0.30
CA THR A 44 28.19 -11.08 1.20
C THR A 44 26.88 -11.16 0.44
N HIS A 45 26.14 -12.24 0.66
CA HIS A 45 24.80 -12.44 0.12
C HIS A 45 23.77 -11.84 1.08
N TYR A 46 22.99 -10.88 0.57
CA TYR A 46 21.84 -10.31 1.26
C TYR A 46 20.57 -10.86 0.63
N THR A 47 19.69 -11.37 1.48
CA THR A 47 18.38 -11.85 1.08
C THR A 47 17.34 -11.03 1.82
N SER A 48 16.44 -10.37 1.09
CA SER A 48 15.34 -9.60 1.65
C SER A 48 14.01 -10.15 1.15
N HIS A 49 13.13 -10.52 2.06
CA HIS A 49 11.75 -10.86 1.73
C HIS A 49 10.94 -9.57 1.51
N ILE A 50 10.22 -9.50 0.41
CA ILE A 50 9.33 -8.39 0.08
C ILE A 50 7.90 -8.92 0.12
N PRO A 51 7.02 -8.33 0.95
CA PRO A 51 5.63 -8.76 1.05
C PRO A 51 4.83 -8.36 -0.19
N ASP A 52 3.62 -8.91 -0.31
CA ASP A 52 2.63 -8.52 -1.29
C ASP A 52 2.37 -7.00 -1.26
N LYS A 53 2.21 -6.40 -2.44
CA LYS A 53 1.85 -4.99 -2.57
C LYS A 53 0.76 -4.80 -3.60
N TRP A 54 -0.18 -3.93 -3.29
CA TRP A 54 -1.27 -3.55 -4.16
C TRP A 54 -1.14 -2.08 -4.52
N PHE A 55 -1.13 -1.79 -5.81
CA PHE A 55 -1.02 -0.44 -6.33
C PHE A 55 -2.21 -0.10 -7.22
N ILE A 56 -2.64 1.13 -7.15
CA ILE A 56 -3.61 1.71 -8.09
C ILE A 56 -2.99 2.91 -8.77
N TYR A 57 -3.41 3.13 -10.00
CA TYR A 57 -3.04 4.29 -10.81
C TYR A 57 -4.24 5.19 -10.90
N VAL A 58 -4.06 6.45 -10.51
CA VAL A 58 -5.12 7.45 -10.53
C VAL A 58 -4.71 8.57 -11.47
N ALA A 59 -5.55 8.83 -12.47
CA ALA A 59 -5.37 9.94 -13.40
C ALA A 59 -6.20 11.14 -12.96
N ASP A 60 -5.56 12.31 -12.90
CA ASP A 60 -6.24 13.60 -12.88
C ASP A 60 -6.07 14.31 -14.23
N SER A 61 -6.48 15.57 -14.34
CA SER A 61 -6.36 16.34 -15.58
C SER A 61 -4.92 16.65 -16.01
N THR A 62 -3.92 16.38 -15.15
CA THR A 62 -2.54 16.79 -15.33
C THR A 62 -1.55 15.63 -15.36
N LYS A 63 -1.83 14.53 -14.66
CA LYS A 63 -0.89 13.43 -14.45
C LYS A 63 -1.58 12.13 -14.05
N ILE A 64 -0.80 11.06 -14.08
CA ILE A 64 -1.14 9.76 -13.50
C ILE A 64 -0.23 9.52 -12.30
N GLU A 65 -0.81 9.28 -11.14
CA GLU A 65 -0.11 8.99 -9.90
C GLU A 65 -0.31 7.53 -9.47
N ARG A 66 0.73 6.95 -8.86
CA ARG A 66 0.72 5.58 -8.35
C ARG A 66 0.59 5.62 -6.83
N PHE A 67 -0.44 4.96 -6.30
CA PHE A 67 -0.68 4.85 -4.87
C PHE A 67 -0.60 3.40 -4.43
N GLN A 68 0.12 3.13 -3.35
CA GLN A 68 0.03 1.84 -2.66
C GLN A 68 -1.25 1.84 -1.80
N VAL A 69 -2.02 0.77 -1.87
CA VAL A 69 -3.27 0.60 -1.10
C VAL A 69 -3.29 -0.75 -0.40
N THR A 70 -4.24 -0.91 0.52
CA THR A 70 -4.54 -2.21 1.12
C THR A 70 -5.21 -3.14 0.11
N GLU A 71 -5.05 -4.45 0.30
CA GLU A 71 -5.72 -5.48 -0.51
C GLU A 71 -7.23 -5.25 -0.59
N LYS A 72 -7.89 -5.00 0.56
CA LYS A 72 -9.33 -4.75 0.63
C LYS A 72 -9.76 -3.57 -0.25
N ARG A 73 -9.00 -2.47 -0.20
CA ARG A 73 -9.29 -1.28 -1.02
C ARG A 73 -9.00 -1.56 -2.49
N PHE A 74 -7.90 -2.26 -2.80
CA PHE A 74 -7.59 -2.70 -4.15
C PHE A 74 -8.72 -3.54 -4.75
N LEU A 75 -9.23 -4.55 -4.04
CA LEU A 75 -10.31 -5.41 -4.51
C LEU A 75 -11.63 -4.65 -4.71
N LYS A 76 -11.92 -3.67 -3.85
CA LYS A 76 -13.14 -2.85 -3.92
C LYS A 76 -13.13 -1.87 -5.10
N LEU A 77 -11.98 -1.32 -5.45
CA LEU A 77 -11.84 -0.30 -6.49
C LEU A 77 -11.93 -0.89 -7.90
N LYS A 78 -12.68 -0.21 -8.78
CA LYS A 78 -12.81 -0.55 -10.20
C LYS A 78 -12.11 0.48 -11.08
N GLU A 79 -11.60 0.03 -12.22
CA GLU A 79 -11.13 0.96 -13.26
C GLU A 79 -12.30 1.80 -13.77
N GLY A 80 -12.03 3.07 -14.09
CA GLY A 80 -13.03 4.09 -14.40
C GLY A 80 -13.74 4.70 -13.19
N GLN A 81 -13.52 4.18 -11.97
CA GLN A 81 -14.11 4.76 -10.76
C GLN A 81 -13.45 6.09 -10.42
N TYR A 82 -14.26 7.14 -10.22
CA TYR A 82 -13.78 8.41 -9.69
C TYR A 82 -13.57 8.34 -8.18
N LEU A 83 -12.40 8.77 -7.74
CA LEU A 83 -12.03 8.91 -6.33
C LEU A 83 -12.10 10.38 -5.95
N LYS A 84 -12.88 10.67 -4.91
CA LYS A 84 -12.89 12.00 -4.30
C LYS A 84 -11.74 12.10 -3.30
N LYS A 85 -11.07 13.25 -3.30
CA LYS A 85 -10.02 13.57 -2.32
C LYS A 85 -10.65 13.50 -0.92
N VAL A 86 -10.13 12.61 -0.08
CA VAL A 86 -10.55 12.50 1.33
C VAL A 86 -9.53 13.28 2.13
N TYR A 87 -9.96 14.38 2.75
CA TYR A 87 -9.18 15.08 3.76
C TYR A 87 -9.73 14.65 5.12
N ASN A 88 -8.95 13.91 5.90
CA ASN A 88 -9.24 13.77 7.33
C ASN A 88 -8.87 15.09 8.01
N LYS A 89 -9.82 15.66 8.75
CA LYS A 89 -9.68 16.91 9.51
C LYS A 89 -9.09 16.63 10.89
#